data_AF-A0A7G8VI89-F1
#
_entry.id   AF-A0A7G8VI89-F1
#
_cell.length_a   1.000
_cell.length_b   1.000
_cell.length_c   1.000
_cell.angle_alpha   90.00
_cell.angle_beta   90.00
_cell.angle_gamma   90.00
#
_symmetry.space_group_name_H-M   'P 1'
#
loop_
_entity.id
_entity.type
_entity.pdbx_description
1 polymer ?
#
loop_
_entity_poly.entity_id
_entity_poly.type
_entity_poly.pdbx_seq_one_letter_code
_entity_poly.pdbx_strand_id
1 'polypeptide(L)'
;MSALAMRKAPIGFLAAVAMAPGTAPRDSEGRISAEWLDQPRSPRQILQWWGTEYRRREHEHYWSRQLLQRATDLMRDGVSRIVITDCRFQNEADTVRRLDGKIWQIKRPGINDATTSEGSHVSATDGSEFSPDLILTNSHDIRHLQQLVLGEFLSLESGIVGTTVTVPA
;
A
#
# COMPACT_ATOMS: atom_id res chain seq x y z
N MET A 1 -10.08 16.91 16.38
CA MET A 1 -10.68 15.76 15.66
C MET A 1 -11.05 14.71 16.69
N SER A 2 -12.30 14.24 16.75
CA SER A 2 -12.63 13.10 17.61
C SER A 2 -11.97 11.85 17.03
N ALA A 3 -11.29 11.07 17.87
CA ALA A 3 -10.70 9.81 17.43
C ALA A 3 -11.78 8.83 16.92
N LEU A 4 -11.41 7.97 15.99
CA LEU A 4 -12.32 6.97 15.43
C LEU A 4 -12.47 5.82 16.43
N ALA A 5 -13.71 5.43 16.74
CA ALA A 5 -14.02 4.34 17.66
C ALA A 5 -14.85 3.27 16.96
N MET A 6 -14.74 2.02 17.41
CA MET A 6 -15.40 0.87 16.79
C MET A 6 -16.88 0.73 17.19
N ARG A 7 -17.33 1.39 18.27
CA ARG A 7 -18.72 1.28 18.77
C ARG A 7 -19.79 1.56 17.72
N LYS A 8 -19.52 2.47 16.78
CA LYS A 8 -20.46 2.86 15.71
C LYS A 8 -20.07 2.31 14.33
N ALA A 9 -19.11 1.38 14.28
CA ALA A 9 -18.70 0.76 13.02
C ALA A 9 -19.84 -0.10 12.44
N PRO A 10 -19.93 -0.23 11.10
CA PRO A 10 -20.84 -1.19 10.48
C PRO A 10 -20.61 -2.60 11.04
N ILE A 11 -21.69 -3.35 11.29
CA ILE A 11 -21.61 -4.63 12.02
C ILE A 11 -20.70 -5.66 11.35
N GLY A 12 -20.69 -5.71 10.01
CA GLY A 12 -19.80 -6.60 9.25
C GLY A 12 -18.33 -6.26 9.45
N PHE A 13 -17.99 -4.97 9.37
CA PHE A 13 -16.63 -4.50 9.64
C PHE A 13 -16.22 -4.76 11.09
N LEU A 14 -17.09 -4.42 12.04
CA LEU A 14 -16.85 -4.66 13.47
C LEU A 14 -16.60 -6.14 13.77
N ALA A 15 -17.45 -7.02 13.24
CA ALA A 15 -17.33 -8.46 13.42
C ALA A 15 -16.04 -9.00 12.81
N ALA A 16 -15.69 -8.60 11.59
CA ALA A 16 -14.45 -9.03 10.94
C ALA A 16 -13.21 -8.66 11.75
N VAL A 17 -13.14 -7.41 12.23
CA VAL A 17 -12.02 -6.95 13.08
C VAL A 17 -12.02 -7.70 14.40
N ALA A 18 -13.16 -7.88 15.07
CA ALA A 18 -13.23 -8.54 16.38
C ALA A 18 -12.97 -10.05 16.35
N MET A 19 -13.01 -10.66 15.16
CA MET A 19 -12.66 -12.06 14.91
C MET A 19 -11.23 -12.24 14.39
N ALA A 20 -10.51 -11.15 14.11
CA ALA A 20 -9.09 -11.22 13.79
C ALA A 20 -8.29 -11.61 15.05
N PRO A 21 -7.24 -12.45 14.93
CA PRO A 21 -6.48 -12.89 16.09
C PRO A 21 -5.88 -11.71 16.88
N GLY A 22 -6.08 -11.70 18.20
CA GLY A 22 -5.45 -10.74 19.11
C GLY A 22 -6.00 -9.32 19.07
N THR A 23 -7.13 -9.07 18.39
CA THR A 23 -7.63 -7.70 18.21
C THR A 23 -8.61 -7.24 19.29
N ALA A 24 -9.68 -8.01 19.58
CA ALA A 24 -10.78 -7.59 20.44
C ALA A 24 -10.91 -8.46 21.70
N PRO A 25 -10.57 -7.92 22.89
CA PRO A 25 -10.75 -8.65 24.14
C PRO A 25 -12.24 -8.84 24.45
N ARG A 26 -12.54 -9.96 25.11
CA ARG A 26 -13.89 -10.31 25.56
C ARG A 26 -14.05 -10.01 27.05
N ASP A 27 -15.23 -9.57 27.47
CA ASP A 27 -15.59 -9.38 28.87
C ASP A 27 -15.91 -10.72 29.56
N SER A 28 -16.26 -10.67 30.85
CA SER A 28 -16.63 -11.86 31.65
C SER A 28 -17.83 -12.62 31.10
N GLU A 29 -18.67 -11.96 30.30
CA GLU A 29 -19.85 -12.56 29.66
C GLU A 29 -19.56 -13.02 28.21
N GLY A 30 -18.30 -12.96 27.75
CA GLY A 30 -17.90 -13.36 26.41
C GLY A 30 -18.24 -12.36 25.30
N ARG A 31 -18.72 -11.16 25.65
CA ARG A 31 -19.04 -10.09 24.69
C ARG A 31 -17.79 -9.28 24.37
N ILE A 32 -17.81 -8.54 23.27
CA ILE A 32 -16.72 -7.60 22.95
C ILE A 32 -16.68 -6.51 24.03
N SER A 33 -15.49 -6.26 24.60
CA SER A 33 -15.30 -5.25 25.64
C SER A 33 -15.79 -3.86 25.19
N ALA A 34 -16.58 -3.21 26.06
CA ALA A 34 -17.05 -1.84 25.86
C ALA A 34 -15.89 -0.84 25.76
N GLU A 35 -14.85 -1.03 26.58
CA GLU A 35 -13.64 -0.21 26.56
C GLU A 35 -12.95 -0.30 25.19
N TRP A 36 -12.82 -1.51 24.65
CA TRP A 36 -12.24 -1.70 23.32
C TRP A 36 -13.09 -1.04 22.23
N LEU A 37 -14.43 -1.12 22.32
CA LEU A 37 -15.32 -0.47 21.34
C LEU A 37 -15.15 1.06 21.32
N ASP A 38 -14.95 1.68 22.49
CA ASP A 38 -14.81 3.13 22.64
C ASP A 38 -13.38 3.64 22.47
N GLN A 39 -12.39 2.74 22.50
CA GLN A 39 -10.99 3.10 22.40
C GLN A 39 -10.71 3.97 21.16
N PRO A 40 -10.11 5.16 21.34
CA PRO A 40 -9.59 6.01 20.28
C PRO A 40 -8.64 5.26 19.36
N ARG A 41 -8.87 5.32 18.04
CA ARG A 41 -7.98 4.75 17.01
C ARG A 41 -7.58 5.80 16.01
N SER A 42 -6.37 5.63 15.49
CA SER A 42 -5.87 6.47 14.40
C SER A 42 -6.60 6.13 13.10
N PRO A 43 -6.74 7.10 12.17
CA PRO A 43 -7.23 6.82 10.82
C PRO A 43 -6.45 5.69 10.13
N ARG A 44 -5.13 5.63 10.33
CA ARG A 44 -4.28 4.57 9.76
C ARG A 44 -4.68 3.18 10.23
N GLN A 45 -4.89 3.01 11.54
CA GLN A 45 -5.31 1.73 12.10
C GLN A 45 -6.67 1.29 11.56
N ILE A 46 -7.63 2.22 11.46
CA ILE A 46 -8.94 1.92 10.88
C ILE A 46 -8.83 1.52 9.41
N LEU A 47 -7.95 2.18 8.63
CA LEU A 47 -7.73 1.83 7.22
C LEU A 47 -7.03 0.47 7.05
N GLN A 48 -6.10 0.11 7.94
CA GLN A 48 -5.49 -1.22 7.96
C GLN A 48 -6.57 -2.29 8.14
N TRP A 49 -7.37 -2.14 9.20
CA TRP A 49 -8.50 -3.00 9.54
C TRP A 49 -9.54 -3.11 8.45
N TRP A 50 -9.91 -1.98 7.86
CA TRP A 50 -10.88 -1.97 6.77
C TRP A 50 -10.32 -2.69 5.54
N GLY A 51 -9.09 -2.36 5.16
CA GLY A 51 -8.46 -2.87 3.96
C GLY A 51 -8.12 -4.35 4.02
N THR A 52 -7.62 -4.82 5.17
CA THR A 52 -6.98 -6.13 5.29
C THR A 52 -7.87 -7.11 6.05
N GLU A 53 -8.22 -6.79 7.29
CA GLU A 53 -8.99 -7.67 8.17
C GLU A 53 -10.44 -7.83 7.71
N TYR A 54 -10.99 -6.83 7.01
CA TYR A 54 -12.34 -6.88 6.45
C TYR A 54 -12.36 -7.16 4.95
N ARG A 55 -11.99 -6.18 4.10
CA ARG A 55 -12.18 -6.29 2.65
C ARG A 55 -11.41 -7.46 2.01
N ARG A 56 -10.13 -7.63 2.33
CA ARG A 56 -9.34 -8.76 1.80
C ARG A 56 -9.77 -10.10 2.37
N ARG A 57 -10.28 -10.13 3.60
CA ARG A 57 -10.82 -11.37 4.18
C ARG A 57 -12.09 -11.83 3.48
N GLU A 58 -12.96 -10.91 3.05
CA GLU A 58 -14.12 -11.22 2.22
C GLU A 58 -13.71 -11.68 0.83
N HIS A 59 -12.75 -10.99 0.22
CA HIS A 59 -12.24 -11.31 -1.11
C HIS A 59 -10.78 -10.89 -1.24
N GLU A 60 -9.86 -11.85 -1.34
CA GLU A 60 -8.41 -11.61 -1.36
C GLU A 60 -7.99 -10.58 -2.43
N HIS A 61 -8.56 -10.71 -3.63
CA HIS A 61 -8.33 -9.81 -4.77
C HIS A 61 -9.23 -8.56 -4.81
N TYR A 62 -9.85 -8.14 -3.70
CA TYR A 62 -10.78 -7.00 -3.69
C TYR A 62 -10.15 -5.72 -4.29
N TRP A 63 -8.91 -5.40 -3.89
CA TRP A 63 -8.20 -4.21 -4.36
C TRP A 63 -7.60 -4.40 -5.75
N SER A 64 -6.97 -5.56 -6.02
CA SER A 64 -6.38 -5.86 -7.32
C SER A 64 -7.41 -5.90 -8.45
N ARG A 65 -8.65 -6.35 -8.18
CA ARG A 65 -9.75 -6.29 -9.16
C ARG A 65 -10.14 -4.86 -9.52
N GLN A 66 -10.23 -3.98 -8.53
CA GLN A 66 -10.54 -2.56 -8.76
C GLN A 66 -9.39 -1.86 -9.49
N LEU A 67 -8.16 -2.17 -9.12
CA LEU A 67 -6.96 -1.69 -9.82
C LEU A 67 -6.99 -2.10 -11.29
N LEU A 68 -7.18 -3.39 -11.58
CA LEU A 68 -7.24 -3.92 -12.93
C LEU A 68 -8.33 -3.23 -13.77
N GLN A 69 -9.53 -3.09 -13.19
CA GLN A 69 -10.64 -2.42 -13.86
C GLN A 69 -10.28 -0.97 -14.18
N ARG A 70 -9.79 -0.21 -13.19
CA ARG A 70 -9.46 1.21 -13.36
C ARG A 70 -8.34 1.43 -14.38
N ALA A 71 -7.29 0.61 -14.32
CA ALA A 71 -6.18 0.69 -15.27
C ALA A 71 -6.64 0.36 -16.69
N THR A 72 -7.44 -0.69 -16.86
CA THR A 72 -7.99 -1.07 -18.17
C THR A 72 -8.88 0.02 -18.76
N ASP A 73 -9.70 0.67 -17.95
CA ASP A 73 -10.54 1.78 -18.41
C ASP A 73 -9.70 2.99 -18.82
N LEU A 74 -8.67 3.34 -18.04
CA LEU A 74 -7.73 4.41 -18.40
C LEU A 74 -7.00 4.11 -19.72
N MET A 75 -6.53 2.87 -19.91
CA MET A 75 -5.88 2.45 -21.15
C MET A 75 -6.84 2.51 -22.34
N ARG A 76 -8.11 2.14 -22.15
CA ARG A 76 -9.16 2.27 -23.18
C ARG A 76 -9.41 3.73 -23.56
N ASP A 77 -9.31 4.64 -22.59
CA ASP A 77 -9.41 6.08 -22.79
C ASP A 77 -8.14 6.71 -23.39
N GLY A 78 -7.15 5.89 -23.77
CA GLY A 78 -5.90 6.33 -24.42
C GLY A 78 -4.81 6.79 -23.45
N VAL A 79 -4.98 6.58 -22.14
CA VAL A 79 -3.93 6.87 -21.15
C VAL A 79 -2.85 5.80 -21.27
N SER A 80 -1.66 6.22 -21.71
CA SER A 80 -0.51 5.33 -21.92
C SER A 80 0.44 5.22 -20.72
N ARG A 81 0.33 6.11 -19.73
CA ARG A 81 1.23 6.18 -18.58
C ARG A 81 0.43 6.20 -17.29
N ILE A 82 0.49 5.10 -16.54
CA ILE A 82 -0.25 4.89 -15.30
C ILE A 82 0.76 4.57 -14.20
N VAL A 83 0.69 5.31 -13.09
CA VAL A 83 1.52 5.07 -11.91
C VAL A 83 0.64 4.58 -10.77
N ILE A 84 1.06 3.47 -10.16
CA ILE A 84 0.40 2.85 -9.02
C ILE A 84 1.35 2.99 -7.84
N THR A 85 1.00 3.82 -6.87
CA THR A 85 1.93 4.29 -5.83
C THR A 85 1.85 3.50 -4.53
N ASP A 86 0.80 2.68 -4.34
CA ASP A 86 0.44 2.06 -3.07
C ASP A 86 0.39 0.53 -3.10
N CYS A 87 1.27 -0.10 -3.91
CA CYS A 87 1.42 -1.55 -3.93
C CYS A 87 1.96 -2.08 -2.59
N ARG A 88 1.15 -2.85 -1.88
CA ARG A 88 1.41 -3.35 -0.52
C ARG A 88 1.28 -4.85 -0.39
N PHE A 89 0.83 -5.56 -1.43
CA PHE A 89 0.66 -7.01 -1.42
C PHE A 89 1.06 -7.65 -2.74
N GLN A 90 1.51 -8.92 -2.69
CA GLN A 90 1.95 -9.68 -3.86
C GLN A 90 0.89 -9.73 -4.97
N ASN A 91 -0.39 -9.89 -4.62
CA ASN A 91 -1.46 -9.97 -5.61
C ASN A 91 -1.72 -8.66 -6.37
N GLU A 92 -1.31 -7.51 -5.81
CA GLU A 92 -1.32 -6.22 -6.49
C GLU A 92 -0.14 -6.12 -7.46
N ALA A 93 1.06 -6.49 -7.00
CA ALA A 93 2.26 -6.58 -7.83
C ALA A 93 2.04 -7.49 -9.05
N ASP A 94 1.39 -8.64 -8.85
CA ASP A 94 1.04 -9.57 -9.93
C ASP A 94 0.05 -8.95 -10.91
N THR A 95 -0.86 -8.10 -10.43
CA THR A 95 -1.81 -7.37 -11.29
C THR A 95 -1.10 -6.32 -12.13
N VAL A 96 -0.12 -5.61 -11.56
CA VAL A 96 0.75 -4.68 -12.31
C VAL A 96 1.46 -5.44 -13.44
N ARG A 97 2.04 -6.60 -13.15
CA ARG A 97 2.70 -7.43 -14.17
C ARG A 97 1.77 -7.94 -15.26
N ARG A 98 0.52 -8.31 -14.90
CA ARG A 98 -0.50 -8.72 -15.89
C ARG A 98 -0.87 -7.60 -16.85
N LEU A 99 -0.67 -6.35 -16.45
CA LEU A 99 -0.82 -5.15 -17.28
C LEU A 99 0.48 -4.76 -18.00
N ASP A 100 1.48 -5.65 -18.03
CA ASP A 100 2.83 -5.41 -18.56
C ASP A 100 3.56 -4.24 -17.89
N GLY A 101 3.14 -3.88 -16.67
CA GLY A 101 3.75 -2.84 -15.86
C GLY A 101 5.07 -3.28 -15.24
N LYS A 102 5.89 -2.29 -14.86
CA LYS A 102 7.13 -2.48 -14.12
C LYS A 102 6.95 -2.12 -12.65
N ILE A 103 7.61 -2.85 -11.77
CA ILE A 103 7.61 -2.61 -10.32
C ILE A 103 8.94 -1.97 -9.93
N TRP A 104 8.88 -0.73 -9.46
CA TRP A 104 10.04 0.01 -9.00
C TRP A 104 9.98 0.19 -7.49
N GLN A 105 11.06 -0.17 -6.81
CA GLN A 105 11.20 0.00 -5.38
C GLN A 105 12.06 1.22 -5.08
N ILE A 106 11.53 2.15 -4.28
CA ILE A 106 12.31 3.29 -3.78
C ILE A 106 12.81 2.97 -2.37
N LYS A 107 14.12 2.78 -2.19
CA LYS A 107 14.74 2.49 -0.90
C LYS A 107 15.44 3.72 -0.32
N ARG A 108 15.05 4.12 0.89
CA ARG A 108 15.77 5.14 1.67
C ARG A 108 16.65 4.45 2.72
N PRO A 109 17.98 4.61 2.67
CA PRO A 109 18.86 4.07 3.71
C PRO A 109 18.46 4.56 5.10
N GLY A 110 18.46 3.66 6.08
CA GLY A 110 18.07 3.96 7.46
C GLY A 110 16.57 3.89 7.75
N ILE A 111 15.72 3.62 6.75
CA ILE A 111 14.29 3.32 6.94
C ILE A 111 14.05 1.81 6.79
N ASN A 112 13.39 1.21 7.77
CA ASN A 112 13.02 -0.21 7.87
C ASN A 112 11.82 -0.39 8.82
N ASP A 113 11.39 -1.63 9.03
CA ASP A 113 10.24 -1.97 9.88
C ASP A 113 10.34 -1.44 11.32
N ALA A 114 11.55 -1.24 11.85
CA ALA A 114 11.78 -0.73 13.19
C ALA A 114 11.75 0.80 13.28
N THR A 115 11.88 1.50 12.15
CA THR A 115 12.00 2.97 12.07
C THR A 115 10.85 3.64 11.33
N THR A 116 10.03 2.84 10.62
CA THR A 116 8.83 3.33 9.95
C THR A 116 7.70 3.63 10.95
N SER A 117 6.92 4.67 10.67
CA SER A 117 5.71 5.00 11.43
C SER A 117 4.51 4.11 11.08
N GLU A 118 4.67 3.21 10.09
CA GLU A 118 3.60 2.32 9.64
C GLU A 118 3.34 1.13 10.58
N GLY A 119 4.25 0.87 11.51
CA GLY A 119 4.18 -0.26 12.45
C GLY A 119 4.41 -1.61 11.77
N SER A 120 4.06 -2.70 12.47
CA SER A 120 4.33 -4.08 12.03
C SER A 120 3.11 -4.77 11.38
N HIS A 121 2.13 -4.00 10.93
CA HIS A 121 0.96 -4.56 10.26
C HIS A 121 1.37 -5.14 8.89
N VAL A 122 0.75 -6.22 8.42
CA VAL A 122 1.15 -6.93 7.18
C VAL A 122 1.16 -6.05 5.92
N SER A 123 0.36 -4.98 5.90
CA SER A 123 0.37 -4.00 4.79
C SER A 123 1.49 -2.96 4.87
N ALA A 124 2.26 -2.94 5.96
CA ALA A 124 3.50 -2.19 6.10
C ALA A 124 4.64 -3.08 5.59
N THR A 125 4.98 -2.88 4.32
CA THR A 125 6.01 -3.66 3.60
C THR A 125 7.00 -2.69 2.98
N ASP A 126 8.26 -3.09 2.87
CA ASP A 126 9.26 -2.35 2.08
C ASP A 126 9.13 -2.66 0.57
N GLY A 127 8.30 -3.65 0.21
CA GLY A 127 8.06 -4.11 -1.16
C GLY A 127 9.15 -4.99 -1.76
N SER A 128 10.17 -5.39 -0.97
CA SER A 128 11.28 -6.23 -1.46
C SER A 128 10.81 -7.63 -1.86
N GLU A 129 9.81 -8.17 -1.16
CA GLU A 129 9.20 -9.46 -1.46
C GLU A 129 8.52 -9.49 -2.84
N PHE A 130 8.16 -8.33 -3.39
CA PHE A 130 7.47 -8.23 -4.68
C PHE A 130 8.39 -8.38 -5.88
N SER A 131 9.68 -8.72 -5.71
CA SER A 131 10.65 -8.91 -6.79
C SER A 131 10.71 -7.71 -7.77
N PRO A 132 11.09 -6.52 -7.29
CA PRO A 132 11.08 -5.30 -8.11
C PRO A 132 12.00 -5.44 -9.33
N ASP A 133 11.57 -4.89 -10.46
CA ASP A 133 12.37 -4.82 -11.69
C ASP A 133 13.54 -3.83 -11.56
N LEU A 134 13.37 -2.83 -10.69
CA LEU A 134 14.35 -1.78 -10.45
C LEU A 134 14.30 -1.34 -8.98
N ILE A 135 15.46 -1.13 -8.38
CA ILE A 135 15.60 -0.58 -7.03
C ILE A 135 16.34 0.76 -7.12
N LEU A 136 15.66 1.85 -6.76
CA LEU A 136 16.22 3.19 -6.72
C LEU A 136 16.58 3.58 -5.28
N THR A 137 17.83 3.99 -5.06
CA THR A 137 18.30 4.40 -3.73
C THR A 137 18.10 5.91 -3.53
N ASN A 138 17.18 6.26 -2.63
CA ASN A 138 16.93 7.62 -2.17
C ASN A 138 17.88 7.99 -1.03
N SER A 139 19.13 8.33 -1.36
CA SER A 139 20.19 8.67 -0.38
C SER A 139 20.62 10.13 -0.36
N HIS A 140 20.01 10.99 -1.19
CA HIS A 140 20.39 12.40 -1.35
C HIS A 140 19.16 13.32 -1.28
N ASP A 141 19.20 14.48 -1.96
CA ASP A 141 18.07 15.40 -2.01
C ASP A 141 16.98 14.94 -3.00
N ILE A 142 15.85 15.65 -3.02
CA ILE A 142 14.73 15.33 -3.91
C ILE A 142 15.12 15.44 -5.38
N ARG A 143 16.06 16.32 -5.73
CA ARG A 143 16.52 16.49 -7.12
C ARG A 143 17.27 15.27 -7.60
N HIS A 144 18.16 14.73 -6.78
CA HIS A 144 18.84 13.47 -7.08
C HIS A 144 17.83 12.34 -7.32
N LEU A 145 16.81 12.21 -6.46
CA LEU A 145 15.76 11.20 -6.67
C LEU A 145 14.98 11.44 -7.98
N GLN A 146 14.65 12.70 -8.30
CA GLN A 146 14.00 13.05 -9.57
C GLN A 146 14.86 12.65 -10.77
N GLN A 147 16.17 12.90 -10.72
CA GLN A 147 17.11 12.52 -11.79
C GLN A 147 17.15 11.00 -11.98
N LEU A 148 17.21 10.22 -10.90
CA LEU A 148 17.17 8.76 -10.97
C LEU A 148 15.87 8.25 -11.60
N VAL A 149 14.72 8.71 -11.09
CA VAL A 149 13.40 8.28 -11.58
C VAL A 149 13.22 8.67 -13.05
N LEU A 150 13.57 9.90 -13.43
CA LEU A 150 13.42 10.37 -14.81
C LEU A 150 14.38 9.66 -15.77
N GLY A 151 15.63 9.39 -15.36
CA GLY A 151 16.61 8.67 -16.17
C GLY A 151 16.15 7.25 -16.50
N GLU A 152 15.67 6.53 -15.50
CA GLU A 152 15.13 5.17 -15.69
C GLU A 152 13.82 5.19 -16.48
N PHE A 153 12.99 6.22 -16.30
CA PHE A 153 11.72 6.34 -16.99
C PHE A 153 11.94 6.59 -18.49
N LEU A 154 12.86 7.50 -18.82
CA LEU A 154 13.23 7.74 -20.20
C LEU A 154 13.92 6.53 -20.84
N SER A 155 14.76 5.82 -20.09
CA SER A 155 15.39 4.59 -20.57
C SER A 155 14.34 3.54 -20.93
N LEU A 156 13.32 3.37 -20.07
CA LEU A 156 12.19 2.46 -20.30
C LEU A 156 11.34 2.88 -21.51
N GLU A 157 10.98 4.15 -21.61
CA GLU A 157 10.10 4.66 -22.68
C GLU A 157 10.78 4.70 -24.06
N SER A 158 12.08 5.00 -24.10
CA SER A 158 12.82 5.16 -25.36
C SER A 158 13.57 3.90 -25.81
N GLY A 159 13.81 2.95 -24.91
CA GLY A 159 14.69 1.80 -25.14
C GLY A 159 16.18 2.17 -25.14
N ILE A 160 16.54 3.42 -24.82
CA ILE A 160 17.93 3.88 -24.75
C ILE A 160 18.48 3.57 -23.34
N VAL A 161 19.44 2.66 -23.28
CA VAL A 161 20.07 2.26 -22.01
C VAL A 161 21.02 3.35 -21.50
N GLY A 162 21.02 3.60 -20.19
CA GLY A 162 21.96 4.50 -19.54
C GLY A 162 21.61 5.99 -19.66
N THR A 163 20.33 6.32 -19.81
CA THR A 163 19.88 7.73 -19.90
C THR A 163 20.19 8.48 -18.61
N THR A 164 20.98 9.55 -18.72
CA THR A 164 21.27 10.47 -17.61
C THR A 164 20.44 11.73 -17.74
N VAL A 165 19.76 12.13 -16.66
CA VAL A 165 18.92 13.33 -16.62
C VAL A 165 19.51 14.35 -15.65
N THR A 166 19.54 15.61 -16.10
CA THR A 166 19.89 16.76 -15.26
C THR A 166 18.63 17.54 -14.94
N VAL A 167 18.29 17.62 -13.65
CA VAL A 167 17.20 18.48 -13.18
C VAL A 167 17.81 19.80 -12.71
N PRO A 168 17.47 20.94 -13.35
CA PRO A 168 18.03 22.23 -12.97
C PRO A 168 17.59 22.63 -11.55
N ALA A 169 18.39 23.52 -10.95
CA ALA A 169 18.18 24.02 -9.59
C ALA A 169 16.95 24.93 -9.47
#